data_AF-A0A2T2SJ21-F1
#
_entry.id   AF-A0A2T2SJ21-F1
#
_cell.length_a   1.000
_cell.length_b   1.000
_cell.length_c   1.000
_cell.angle_alpha   90.00
_cell.angle_beta   90.00
_cell.angle_gamma   90.00
#
_symmetry.space_group_name_H-M   'P 1'
#
loop_
_entity.id
_entity.type
_entity.pdbx_description
1 polymer ?
#
loop_
_entity_poly.entity_id
_entity_poly.type
_entity_poly.pdbx_seq_one_letter_code
_entity_poly.pdbx_strand_id
1 'polypeptide(L)'
;MASSADDSFDSAPASDPSYDLIGSRRQPLDAIFAPDNVAVIGASETPGSVGRTLLWNLVSNPFGGTIFPVNPKRDSVLGIEA
;
A
#
# COMPACT_ATOMS: atom_id res chain seq x y z
N MET A 1 15.22 -59.56 -3.62
CA MET A 1 16.44 -58.95 -4.19
C MET A 1 16.15 -57.47 -4.30
N ALA A 2 16.59 -56.71 -3.29
CA ALA A 2 17.70 -55.75 -3.40
C ALA A 2 17.34 -54.63 -4.40
N SER A 3 17.28 -53.36 -4.02
CA SER A 3 18.38 -52.63 -3.38
C SER A 3 17.92 -51.20 -3.10
N SER A 4 18.19 -50.74 -1.87
CA SER A 4 18.72 -49.40 -1.50
C SER A 4 17.83 -48.17 -1.80
N ALA A 5 17.50 -47.33 -0.81
CA ALA A 5 18.41 -46.43 -0.09
C ALA A 5 19.28 -45.64 -1.09
N ASP A 6 19.46 -44.34 -1.02
CA ASP A 6 19.04 -43.28 -0.13
C ASP A 6 19.53 -42.03 -0.88
N ASP A 7 18.93 -40.90 -0.56
CA ASP A 7 19.61 -39.61 -0.54
C ASP A 7 19.96 -38.90 -1.86
N SER A 8 19.92 -37.57 -1.73
CA SER A 8 20.44 -36.54 -2.63
C SER A 8 19.55 -36.27 -3.85
N PHE A 9 18.87 -35.13 -4.00
CA PHE A 9 19.26 -33.79 -3.63
C PHE A 9 18.02 -32.96 -3.26
N ASP A 10 17.92 -32.60 -1.99
CA ASP A 10 17.29 -31.33 -1.59
C ASP A 10 18.18 -30.19 -2.11
N SER A 11 18.09 -29.92 -3.41
CA SER A 11 18.51 -28.65 -3.96
C SER A 11 17.23 -27.86 -4.20
N ALA A 12 16.87 -27.02 -3.23
CA ALA A 12 15.86 -25.99 -3.42
C ALA A 12 16.07 -25.34 -4.80
N PRO A 13 15.06 -25.36 -5.71
CA PRO A 13 15.24 -24.77 -7.02
C PRO A 13 15.42 -23.28 -6.82
N ALA A 14 16.62 -22.79 -7.15
CA ALA A 14 16.88 -21.39 -7.31
C ALA A 14 15.85 -20.81 -8.29
N SER A 15 14.91 -20.03 -7.74
CA SER A 15 14.11 -19.03 -8.47
C SER A 15 13.68 -19.45 -9.87
N ASP A 16 12.77 -20.41 -9.95
CA ASP A 16 12.01 -20.63 -11.18
C ASP A 16 10.83 -19.63 -11.19
N PRO A 17 10.84 -18.62 -12.10
CA PRO A 17 9.78 -17.60 -12.18
C PRO A 17 8.42 -18.18 -12.58
N SER A 18 8.35 -19.45 -13.01
CA SER A 18 7.07 -20.12 -13.28
C SER A 18 6.31 -20.50 -12.00
N TYR A 19 6.95 -20.53 -10.83
CA TYR A 19 6.26 -20.67 -9.53
C TYR A 19 5.65 -19.36 -9.01
N ASP A 20 5.95 -18.23 -9.66
CA ASP A 20 5.31 -16.94 -9.36
C ASP A 20 3.81 -16.93 -9.76
N LEU A 21 3.35 -17.98 -10.46
CA LEU A 21 1.93 -18.23 -10.74
C LEU A 21 1.09 -18.50 -9.47
N ILE A 22 1.73 -18.79 -8.34
CA ILE A 22 1.05 -19.04 -7.05
C ILE A 22 1.55 -18.08 -5.94
N GLY A 23 2.65 -17.34 -6.19
CA GLY A 23 3.38 -16.57 -5.16
C GLY A 23 3.04 -15.08 -5.05
N SER A 24 2.54 -14.43 -6.09
CA SER A 24 2.27 -12.99 -6.06
C SER A 24 0.78 -12.66 -5.91
N ARG A 25 0.18 -13.01 -4.77
CA ARG A 25 -1.18 -12.58 -4.39
C ARG A 25 -1.20 -11.14 -3.86
N ARG A 26 -0.52 -10.23 -4.54
CA ARG A 26 -0.62 -8.78 -4.35
C ARG A 26 -0.72 -8.18 -5.74
N GLN A 27 -1.85 -7.57 -6.09
CA GLN A 27 -1.91 -6.89 -7.37
C GLN A 27 -0.98 -5.66 -7.25
N PRO A 28 -0.02 -5.47 -8.17
CA PRO A 28 0.99 -4.42 -8.04
C PRO A 28 0.44 -3.00 -7.87
N LEU A 29 -0.83 -2.77 -8.23
CA LEU A 29 -1.50 -1.47 -8.20
C LEU A 29 -2.55 -1.34 -7.09
N ASP A 30 -2.71 -2.33 -6.21
CA ASP A 30 -3.66 -2.27 -5.10
C ASP A 30 -3.42 -1.05 -4.22
N ALA A 31 -2.15 -0.68 -3.99
CA ALA A 31 -1.79 0.51 -3.22
C ALA A 31 -2.28 1.84 -3.82
N ILE A 32 -2.67 1.86 -5.10
CA ILE A 32 -3.18 3.05 -5.79
C ILE A 32 -4.70 3.04 -5.89
N PHE A 33 -5.28 1.88 -6.25
CA PHE A 33 -6.72 1.77 -6.53
C PHE A 33 -7.55 1.27 -5.34
N ALA A 34 -6.92 0.60 -4.38
CA ALA A 34 -7.53 0.09 -3.16
C ALA A 34 -6.61 0.30 -1.93
N PRO A 35 -6.17 1.53 -1.64
CA PRO A 35 -5.29 1.79 -0.51
C PRO A 35 -6.02 1.63 0.84
N ASP A 36 -5.35 1.02 1.82
CA ASP A 36 -5.82 1.03 3.21
C ASP A 36 -5.59 2.40 3.88
N ASN A 37 -4.57 3.14 3.44
CA ASN A 37 -4.15 4.41 4.03
C ASN A 37 -3.63 5.37 2.96
N VAL A 38 -3.97 6.66 3.08
CA VAL A 38 -3.50 7.73 2.17
C VAL A 38 -2.98 8.91 2.97
N ALA A 39 -1.72 9.31 2.73
CA ALA A 39 -1.14 10.53 3.29
C ALA A 39 -1.20 11.68 2.29
N VAL A 40 -1.72 12.84 2.70
CA VAL A 40 -1.80 14.05 1.87
C VAL A 40 -0.71 15.03 2.30
N ILE A 41 0.43 14.99 1.61
CA ILE A 41 1.55 15.90 1.86
C ILE A 41 1.21 17.30 1.34
N GLY A 42 1.32 18.31 2.20
CA GLY A 42 0.91 19.67 1.87
C GLY A 42 -0.60 19.90 2.02
N ALA A 43 -1.29 19.03 2.77
CA ALA A 43 -2.65 19.29 3.24
C ALA A 43 -2.71 20.66 3.91
N SER A 44 -3.74 21.45 3.58
CA SER A 44 -3.90 22.80 4.12
C SER A 44 -5.39 23.14 4.19
N GLU A 45 -5.73 24.15 4.98
CA GLU A 45 -7.05 24.76 4.98
C GLU A 45 -7.13 26.00 4.09
N THR A 46 -6.03 26.39 3.44
CA THR A 46 -6.01 27.53 2.53
C THR A 46 -7.01 27.31 1.38
N PRO A 47 -8.02 28.19 1.22
CA PRO A 47 -8.95 28.12 0.09
C PRO A 47 -8.19 28.15 -1.24
N GLY A 48 -8.60 27.31 -2.19
CA GLY A 48 -7.97 27.21 -3.52
C GLY A 48 -6.62 26.48 -3.55
N SER A 49 -6.09 26.01 -2.42
CA SER A 49 -4.88 25.17 -2.42
C SER A 49 -5.18 23.76 -2.90
N VAL A 50 -4.25 23.16 -3.65
CA VAL A 50 -4.36 21.78 -4.14
C VAL A 50 -4.49 20.79 -2.98
N GLY A 51 -3.67 20.96 -1.93
CA GLY A 51 -3.72 20.09 -0.75
C GLY A 51 -5.07 20.11 -0.04
N ARG A 52 -5.73 21.29 0.06
CA ARG A 52 -7.10 21.38 0.59
C ARG A 52 -8.08 20.63 -0.29
N THR A 53 -8.02 20.84 -1.61
CA THR A 53 -8.93 20.20 -2.57
C THR A 53 -8.80 18.68 -2.53
N LEU A 54 -7.58 18.15 -2.51
CA LEU A 54 -7.34 16.71 -2.42
C LEU A 54 -7.88 16.13 -1.10
N LEU A 55 -7.55 16.74 0.03
CA LEU A 55 -8.04 16.29 1.32
C LEU A 55 -9.58 16.33 1.38
N TRP A 56 -10.18 17.42 0.90
CA TRP A 56 -11.64 17.57 0.82
C TRP A 56 -12.28 16.47 -0.03
N ASN A 57 -11.69 16.12 -1.17
CA ASN A 57 -12.23 15.07 -2.05
C ASN A 57 -12.20 13.69 -1.38
N LEU A 58 -11.11 13.37 -0.67
CA LEU A 58 -10.96 12.09 0.04
C LEU A 58 -11.90 11.99 1.25
N VAL A 59 -12.11 13.09 1.97
CA VAL A 59 -13.04 13.13 3.11
C VAL A 59 -14.49 13.10 2.64
N SER A 60 -14.81 13.80 1.57
CA SER A 60 -16.18 13.88 1.02
C SER A 60 -16.60 12.60 0.29
N ASN A 61 -15.64 11.82 -0.21
CA ASN A 61 -15.87 10.55 -0.89
C ASN A 61 -15.01 9.46 -0.24
N PRO A 62 -15.47 8.86 0.88
CA PRO A 62 -14.69 7.87 1.61
C PRO A 62 -14.37 6.65 0.74
N PHE A 63 -13.10 6.27 0.70
CA PHE A 63 -12.61 5.09 -0.04
C PHE A 63 -12.45 3.84 0.84
N GLY A 64 -12.83 3.92 2.12
CA GLY A 64 -12.74 2.81 3.08
C GLY A 64 -11.42 2.70 3.85
N GLY A 65 -10.43 3.54 3.52
CA GLY A 65 -9.16 3.62 4.25
C GLY A 65 -9.02 4.87 5.13
N THR A 66 -7.89 4.97 5.82
CA THR A 66 -7.58 6.10 6.72
C THR A 66 -6.84 7.21 5.99
N ILE A 67 -7.16 8.47 6.30
CA ILE A 67 -6.54 9.65 5.70
C ILE A 67 -5.63 10.32 6.72
N PHE A 68 -4.39 10.58 6.34
CA PHE A 68 -3.40 11.30 7.14
C PHE A 68 -3.02 12.61 6.45
N PRO A 69 -3.60 13.76 6.83
CA PRO A 69 -3.05 15.05 6.38
C PRO A 69 -1.64 15.21 6.94
N VAL A 70 -0.72 15.81 6.18
CA VAL A 70 0.64 16.08 6.68
C VAL A 70 0.98 17.54 6.42
N ASN A 71 1.19 18.30 7.49
CA ASN A 71 1.57 19.71 7.42
C ASN A 71 2.50 20.12 8.58
N PRO A 72 3.77 20.47 8.32
CA PRO A 72 4.71 20.87 9.39
C PRO A 72 4.33 22.12 10.19
N LYS A 73 3.36 22.91 9.71
CA LYS A 73 2.99 24.21 10.28
C LYS A 73 1.66 24.18 11.04
N ARG A 74 0.95 23.04 11.05
CA ARG A 74 -0.40 22.93 11.62
C ARG A 74 -0.56 21.57 12.27
N ASP A 75 -1.10 21.57 13.48
CA ASP A 75 -1.40 20.33 14.22
C ASP A 75 -2.68 19.62 13.71
N SER A 76 -3.49 20.33 12.91
CA SER A 76 -4.67 19.75 12.25
C SER A 76 -5.03 20.46 10.94
N VAL A 77 -5.70 19.74 10.05
CA VAL A 77 -6.24 20.22 8.79
C VAL A 77 -7.66 19.69 8.60
N LEU A 78 -8.65 20.57 8.43
CA LEU A 78 -10.08 20.23 8.31
C LEU A 78 -10.60 19.40 9.51
N GLY A 79 -10.05 19.62 10.70
CA GLY A 79 -10.43 18.90 11.92
C GLY A 79 -9.82 17.50 12.06
N ILE A 80 -8.92 17.10 11.16
CA ILE A 80 -8.13 15.87 11.24
C ILE A 80 -6.72 16.22 11.71
N GLU A 81 -6.17 15.46 12.66
CA GLU A 81 -4.80 15.63 13.18
C GLU A 81 -3.75 15.40 12.07
N ALA A 82 -2.72 16.24 12.03
CA ALA A 82 -1.76 16.35 10.92
C ALA A 82 -0.28 16.19 11.33
#